data_AF-A0A818CBD5-F1
#
_entry.id   AF-A0A818CBD5-F1
#
_cell.length_a   1.000
_cell.length_b   1.000
_cell.length_c   1.000
_cell.angle_alpha   90.00
_cell.angle_beta   90.00
_cell.angle_gamma   90.00
#
_symmetry.space_group_name_H-M   'P 1'
#
loop_
_entity.id
_entity.type
_entity.pdbx_description
1 polymer ?
#
loop_
_entity_poly.entity_id
_entity_poly.type
_entity_poly.pdbx_seq_one_letter_code
_entity_poly.pdbx_strand_id
1 'polypeptide(L)'
;MFVYWISIFTSNARYFTVVLTFDQRNEARIQRLIDKQEAERQREQDLNISRELREVDKEIAEQRRVNDELNAEKARNMSLEQRKHELEIEQARYDTLQEQRREDVLIAVQRHEQDKELARLLRENDRILAEQKQETEMVLEQQRYDQERARYLDPLLLSHIKELGQLVKENNGSLIANPTIHALVRAKTLNIFRPIGPDRSTQLILFLHETRLLKTEENPLDLSGVQLTGIYLSASTIQRPIYKLSLSSARLNNASFVGCDLSYCDFTGADLSGANLSRCSGIRAHFNQVILVETDFSHTNLYWATFDSNIIKGNFFNATVKSTNFRQNNNDQSGFHPSYITICEIRRD
;
A
#
# COMPACT_ATOMS: atom_id res chain seq x y z
N MET A 1 134.08 61.00 24.25
CA MET A 1 134.98 60.57 23.16
C MET A 1 135.23 59.08 23.37
N PHE A 2 134.57 58.21 22.60
CA PHE A 2 134.85 56.77 22.61
C PHE A 2 135.75 56.45 21.42
N VAL A 3 136.83 55.71 21.64
CA VAL A 3 137.78 55.29 20.59
C VAL A 3 137.57 53.81 20.34
N TYR A 4 137.21 53.45 19.11
CA TYR A 4 137.12 52.06 18.66
C TYR A 4 138.29 51.73 17.73
N TRP A 5 138.94 50.59 17.97
CA TRP A 5 140.04 50.08 17.16
C TRP A 5 139.53 49.02 16.20
N ILE A 6 139.67 49.24 14.89
CA ILE A 6 139.43 48.20 13.87
C ILE A 6 140.75 47.97 13.13
N SER A 7 141.32 46.78 13.30
CA SER A 7 142.55 46.36 12.62
C SER A 7 142.19 45.53 11.39
N ILE A 8 142.51 46.01 10.18
CA ILE A 8 142.30 45.29 8.92
C ILE A 8 143.65 44.69 8.47
N PHE A 9 143.69 43.37 8.27
CA PHE A 9 144.91 42.61 7.95
C PHE A 9 145.05 42.41 6.43
N THR A 10 146.17 42.82 5.83
CA THR A 10 146.56 42.42 4.47
C THR A 10 148.01 41.94 4.44
N SER A 11 148.27 40.90 3.64
CA SER A 11 149.38 39.93 3.74
C SER A 11 150.78 40.42 3.35
N ASN A 12 151.01 41.73 3.14
CA ASN A 12 152.33 42.28 2.82
C ASN A 12 152.64 43.52 3.67
N ALA A 13 153.03 43.26 4.92
CA ALA A 13 153.82 44.07 5.86
C ALA A 13 154.01 45.58 5.59
N ARG A 14 152.93 46.38 5.57
CA ARG A 14 152.94 47.81 5.94
C ARG A 14 151.66 48.16 6.70
N TYR A 15 151.80 48.53 7.97
CA TYR A 15 150.69 48.91 8.86
C TYR A 15 150.22 50.33 8.55
N PHE A 16 148.93 50.49 8.25
CA PHE A 16 148.26 51.79 8.25
C PHE A 16 147.24 51.82 9.39
N THR A 17 147.57 52.55 10.45
CA THR A 17 146.61 52.87 11.51
C THR A 17 145.75 54.03 11.03
N VAL A 18 144.50 53.75 10.67
CA VAL A 18 143.51 54.79 10.38
C VAL A 18 142.79 55.13 11.67
N VAL A 19 143.11 56.29 12.25
CA VAL A 19 142.38 56.84 13.39
C VAL A 19 141.10 57.49 12.86
N LEU A 20 139.96 56.82 13.05
CA LEU A 20 138.65 57.41 12.75
C LEU A 20 138.13 58.12 14.00
N THR A 21 138.17 59.45 14.00
CA THR A 21 137.49 60.28 15.00
C THR A 21 136.03 60.47 14.57
N PHE A 22 135.07 59.93 15.33
CA PHE A 22 133.64 60.20 15.13
C PHE A 22 133.22 61.52 15.81
N ASP A 23 132.67 62.45 15.02
CA ASP A 23 132.13 63.76 15.45
C ASP A 23 130.69 63.59 16.02
N GLN A 24 130.43 64.15 17.21
CA GLN A 24 129.11 64.16 17.87
C GLN A 24 127.98 64.75 17.00
N ARG A 25 128.31 65.54 15.98
CA ARG A 25 127.30 66.07 15.02
C ARG A 25 126.66 64.99 14.14
N ASN A 26 127.34 63.88 13.87
CA ASN A 26 126.78 62.79 13.05
C ASN A 26 125.78 61.93 13.82
N GLU A 27 125.98 61.76 15.13
CA GLU A 27 125.08 61.00 16.01
C GLU A 27 123.70 61.68 16.13
N ALA A 28 123.68 63.00 16.35
CA ALA A 28 122.44 63.79 16.39
C ALA A 28 121.68 63.82 15.05
N ARG A 29 122.38 63.65 13.92
CA ARG A 29 121.77 63.61 12.59
C ARG A 29 121.17 62.23 12.28
N ILE A 30 121.82 61.16 12.73
CA ILE A 30 121.29 59.79 12.64
C ILE A 30 120.07 59.63 13.55
N GLN A 31 120.10 60.15 14.78
CA GLN A 31 118.95 60.08 15.69
C GLN A 31 117.72 60.81 15.14
N ARG A 32 117.87 62.01 14.57
CA ARG A 32 116.77 62.73 13.90
C ARG A 32 116.18 61.97 12.71
N LEU A 33 116.98 61.20 11.99
CA LEU A 33 116.52 60.37 10.88
C LEU A 33 115.73 59.16 11.40
N ILE A 34 116.17 58.53 12.49
CA ILE A 34 115.44 57.46 13.17
C ILE A 34 114.10 57.99 13.70
N ASP A 35 114.09 59.09 14.45
CA ASP A 35 112.87 59.67 15.00
C ASP A 35 111.89 60.09 13.90
N LYS A 36 112.39 60.60 12.77
CA LYS A 36 111.56 60.92 11.60
C LYS A 36 110.98 59.67 10.95
N GLN A 37 111.77 58.61 10.81
CA GLN A 37 111.33 57.34 10.22
C GLN A 37 110.36 56.59 11.14
N GLU A 38 110.51 56.71 12.45
CA GLU A 38 109.57 56.20 13.45
C GLU A 38 108.27 57.01 13.45
N ALA A 39 108.33 58.34 13.39
CA ALA A 39 107.13 59.18 13.27
C ALA A 39 106.37 58.94 11.95
N GLU A 40 107.07 58.68 10.84
CA GLU A 40 106.45 58.30 9.57
C GLU A 40 105.80 56.92 9.65
N ARG A 41 106.48 55.92 10.23
CA ARG A 41 105.89 54.59 10.50
C ARG A 41 104.65 54.67 11.39
N GLN A 42 104.71 55.46 12.47
CA GLN A 42 103.59 55.64 13.38
C GLN A 42 102.39 56.30 12.68
N ARG A 43 102.64 57.33 11.85
CA ARG A 43 101.58 57.97 11.05
C ARG A 43 100.97 57.03 10.03
N GLU A 44 101.76 56.23 9.34
CA GLU A 44 101.24 55.21 8.41
C GLU A 44 100.41 54.16 9.16
N GLN A 45 100.86 53.75 10.35
CA GLN A 45 100.13 52.82 11.20
C GLN A 45 98.80 53.42 11.68
N ASP A 46 98.79 54.67 12.14
CA ASP A 46 97.57 55.39 12.56
C ASP A 46 96.60 55.62 11.39
N LEU A 47 97.12 55.92 10.19
CA LEU A 47 96.34 56.03 8.96
C LEU A 47 95.73 54.69 8.55
N ASN A 48 96.48 53.59 8.71
CA ASN A 48 96.00 52.25 8.42
C ASN A 48 94.91 51.82 9.42
N ILE A 49 95.15 52.02 10.71
CA ILE A 49 94.15 51.79 11.77
C ILE A 49 92.88 52.64 11.52
N SER A 50 93.04 53.92 11.15
CA SER A 50 91.91 54.79 10.84
C SER A 50 91.15 54.39 9.55
N ARG A 51 91.79 53.68 8.62
CA ARG A 51 91.10 53.10 7.47
C ARG A 51 90.36 51.83 7.86
N GLU A 52 91.01 50.94 8.61
CA GLU A 52 90.42 49.71 9.13
C GLU A 52 89.19 50.00 10.02
N LEU A 53 89.29 50.97 10.94
CA LEU A 53 88.16 51.40 11.76
C LEU A 53 86.99 51.94 10.93
N ARG A 54 87.26 52.69 9.84
CA ARG A 54 86.20 53.18 8.94
C ARG A 54 85.54 52.05 8.16
N GLU A 55 86.27 51.02 7.77
CA GLU A 55 85.69 49.83 7.14
C GLU A 55 84.86 49.02 8.15
N VAL A 56 85.35 48.85 9.39
CA VAL A 56 84.58 48.21 10.47
C VAL A 56 83.30 49.00 10.80
N ASP A 57 83.35 50.33 10.86
CA ASP A 57 82.17 51.17 11.10
C ASP A 57 81.15 51.05 9.96
N LYS A 58 81.60 50.94 8.70
CA LYS A 58 80.72 50.67 7.55
C LYS A 58 80.08 49.29 7.66
N GLU A 59 80.84 48.26 8.02
CA GLU A 59 80.33 46.90 8.21
C GLU A 59 79.29 46.85 9.35
N ILE A 60 79.55 47.52 10.47
CA ILE A 60 78.61 47.62 11.59
C ILE A 60 77.34 48.37 11.16
N ALA A 61 77.48 49.47 10.41
CA ALA A 61 76.33 50.21 9.90
C ALA A 61 75.47 49.37 8.95
N GLU A 62 76.09 48.59 8.07
CA GLU A 62 75.38 47.70 7.15
C GLU A 62 74.70 46.53 7.90
N GLN A 63 75.38 45.93 8.89
CA GLN A 63 74.77 44.91 9.73
C GLN A 63 73.56 45.42 10.51
N ARG A 64 73.62 46.66 11.03
CA ARG A 64 72.46 47.29 11.68
C ARG A 64 71.32 47.47 10.71
N ARG A 65 71.58 47.95 9.49
CA ARG A 65 70.55 48.13 8.46
C ARG A 65 69.86 46.80 8.12
N VAL A 66 70.65 45.74 7.91
CA VAL A 66 70.12 44.39 7.64
C VAL A 66 69.30 43.87 8.82
N ASN A 67 69.73 44.10 10.05
CA ASN A 67 69.01 43.65 11.23
C ASN A 67 67.68 44.42 11.44
N ASP A 68 67.67 45.72 11.13
CA ASP A 68 66.45 46.54 11.16
C ASP A 68 65.46 46.11 10.06
N GLU A 69 65.96 45.82 8.85
CA GLU A 69 65.15 45.25 7.76
C GLU A 69 64.55 43.89 8.16
N LEU A 70 65.35 42.99 8.75
CA LEU A 70 64.90 41.69 9.24
C LEU A 70 63.84 41.81 10.35
N ASN A 71 64.01 42.74 11.28
CA ASN A 71 63.05 42.98 12.35
C ASN A 71 61.73 43.55 11.82
N ALA A 72 61.80 44.46 10.83
CA ALA A 72 60.61 44.97 10.15
C ALA A 72 59.87 43.87 9.37
N GLU A 73 60.60 42.96 8.72
CA GLU A 73 60.02 41.82 8.01
C GLU A 73 59.34 40.83 8.98
N LYS A 74 60.00 40.50 10.10
CA LYS A 74 59.39 39.66 11.16
C LYS A 74 58.09 40.25 11.69
N ALA A 75 58.03 41.56 11.92
CA ALA A 75 56.81 42.24 12.37
C ALA A 75 55.68 42.15 11.33
N ARG A 76 56.00 42.31 10.04
CA ARG A 76 55.01 42.14 8.94
C ARG A 76 54.49 40.70 8.87
N ASN A 77 55.37 39.71 8.96
CA ASN A 77 54.99 38.30 8.92
C ASN A 77 54.09 37.94 10.11
N MET A 78 54.40 38.43 11.32
CA MET A 78 53.57 38.22 12.50
C MET A 78 52.17 38.83 12.32
N SER A 79 52.05 40.04 11.75
CA SER A 79 50.75 40.65 11.45
C SER A 79 49.97 39.87 10.37
N LEU A 80 50.66 39.32 9.38
CA LEU A 80 50.04 38.51 8.32
C LEU A 80 49.54 37.17 8.85
N GLU A 81 50.28 36.53 9.76
CA GLU A 81 49.86 35.31 10.46
C GLU A 81 48.62 35.55 11.33
N GLN A 82 48.57 36.66 12.08
CA GLN A 82 47.38 37.05 12.83
C GLN A 82 46.17 37.24 11.92
N ARG A 83 46.34 37.94 10.79
CA ARG A 83 45.26 38.15 9.83
C ARG A 83 44.78 36.85 9.19
N LYS A 84 45.70 35.92 8.91
CA LYS A 84 45.36 34.59 8.40
C LYS A 84 44.53 33.81 9.42
N HIS A 85 44.92 33.84 10.70
CA HIS A 85 44.17 33.18 11.78
C HIS A 85 42.77 33.78 11.96
N GLU A 86 42.62 35.10 11.87
CA GLU A 86 41.31 35.76 11.88
C GLU A 86 40.42 35.29 10.72
N LEU A 87 40.97 35.22 9.51
CA LEU A 87 40.25 34.74 8.33
C LEU A 87 39.84 33.26 8.47
N GLU A 88 40.69 32.42 9.05
CA GLU A 88 40.36 31.01 9.33
C GLU A 88 39.18 30.90 10.33
N ILE A 89 39.16 31.73 11.38
CA ILE A 89 38.03 31.77 12.33
C ILE A 89 36.75 32.27 11.64
N GLU A 90 36.85 33.30 10.81
CA GLU A 90 35.70 33.84 10.07
C GLU A 90 35.13 32.81 9.08
N GLN A 91 36.01 32.10 8.37
CA GLN A 91 35.65 31.00 7.48
C GLN A 91 34.93 29.88 8.26
N ALA A 92 35.47 29.45 9.40
CA ALA A 92 34.85 28.42 10.23
C ALA A 92 33.46 28.83 10.74
N ARG A 93 33.29 30.11 11.13
CA ARG A 93 31.99 30.66 11.53
C ARG A 93 30.99 30.67 10.36
N TYR A 94 31.46 31.05 9.17
CA TYR A 94 30.63 31.05 7.98
C TYR A 94 30.16 29.62 7.63
N ASP A 95 31.06 28.64 7.70
CA ASP A 95 30.75 27.23 7.43
C ASP A 95 29.74 26.67 8.44
N THR A 96 29.92 26.96 9.74
CA THR A 96 28.97 26.56 10.79
C THR A 96 27.59 27.16 10.56
N LEU A 97 27.51 28.44 10.19
CA LEU A 97 26.25 29.12 9.90
C LEU A 97 25.57 28.57 8.64
N GLN A 98 26.34 28.16 7.63
CA GLN A 98 25.82 27.49 6.45
C GLN A 98 25.24 26.12 6.80
N GLU A 99 25.88 25.37 7.68
CA GLU A 99 25.40 24.07 8.15
C GLU A 99 24.10 24.21 8.94
N GLN A 100 24.03 25.15 9.89
CA GLN A 100 22.80 25.45 10.63
C GLN A 100 21.64 25.84 9.70
N ARG A 101 21.89 26.70 8.70
CA ARG A 101 20.87 27.06 7.71
C ARG A 101 20.38 25.86 6.91
N ARG A 102 21.26 24.91 6.57
CA ARG A 102 20.88 23.69 5.86
C ARG A 102 19.99 22.80 6.73
N GLU A 103 20.32 22.65 8.01
CA GLU A 103 19.50 21.89 8.95
C GLU A 103 18.11 22.53 9.13
N ASP A 104 18.05 23.86 9.32
CA ASP A 104 16.78 24.58 9.46
C ASP A 104 15.87 24.40 8.23
N VAL A 105 16.44 24.49 7.03
CA VAL A 105 15.72 24.24 5.78
C VAL A 105 15.22 22.80 5.71
N LEU A 106 16.04 21.82 6.09
CA LEU A 106 15.63 20.41 6.09
C LEU A 106 14.47 20.16 7.06
N ILE A 107 14.53 20.72 8.27
CA ILE A 107 13.45 20.63 9.26
C ILE A 107 12.17 21.28 8.74
N ALA A 108 12.28 22.46 8.11
CA ALA A 108 11.12 23.15 7.52
C ALA A 108 10.48 22.33 6.39
N VAL A 109 11.28 21.71 5.52
CA VAL A 109 10.79 20.83 4.44
C VAL A 109 10.09 19.60 5.02
N GLN A 110 10.69 18.94 6.02
CA GLN A 110 10.08 17.78 6.67
C GLN A 110 8.74 18.12 7.33
N ARG A 111 8.65 19.26 8.03
CA ARG A 111 7.39 19.72 8.63
C ARG A 111 6.32 19.99 7.57
N HIS A 112 6.68 20.64 6.46
CA HIS A 112 5.75 20.90 5.37
C HIS A 112 5.23 19.61 4.70
N GLU A 113 6.09 18.61 4.57
CA GLU A 113 5.68 17.28 4.08
C GLU A 113 4.73 16.58 5.06
N GLN A 114 5.03 16.64 6.37
CA GLN A 114 4.14 16.10 7.40
C GLN A 114 2.78 16.79 7.41
N ASP A 115 2.74 18.13 7.30
CA ASP A 115 1.50 18.89 7.27
C ASP A 115 0.66 18.57 6.02
N LYS A 116 1.30 18.37 4.87
CA LYS A 116 0.62 17.92 3.64
C LYS A 116 0.01 16.54 3.81
N GLU A 117 0.75 15.61 4.41
CA GLU A 117 0.25 14.25 4.63
C GLU A 117 -0.90 14.24 5.65
N LEU A 118 -0.79 15.01 6.72
CA LEU A 118 -1.89 15.18 7.68
C LEU A 118 -3.14 15.76 7.01
N ALA A 119 -3.00 16.80 6.19
CA ALA A 119 -4.11 17.39 5.45
C ALA A 119 -4.74 16.40 4.46
N ARG A 120 -3.93 15.51 3.87
CA ARG A 120 -4.42 14.43 3.00
C ARG A 120 -5.24 13.41 3.78
N LEU A 121 -4.71 12.94 4.92
CA LEU A 121 -5.39 11.98 5.79
C LEU A 121 -6.70 12.52 6.34
N LEU A 122 -6.76 13.80 6.72
CA LEU A 122 -7.99 14.43 7.19
C LEU A 122 -9.08 14.45 6.10
N ARG A 123 -8.72 14.81 4.86
CA ARG A 123 -9.67 14.79 3.73
C ARG A 123 -10.18 13.38 3.44
N GLU A 124 -9.31 12.38 3.53
CA GLU A 124 -9.70 10.99 3.32
C GLU A 124 -10.63 10.49 4.44
N ASN A 125 -10.34 10.85 5.70
CA ASN A 125 -11.23 10.53 6.82
C ASN A 125 -12.60 11.17 6.68
N ASP A 126 -12.68 12.45 6.29
CA ASP A 126 -13.96 13.14 6.07
C ASP A 126 -14.77 12.47 4.94
N ARG A 127 -14.08 12.04 3.88
CA ARG A 127 -14.69 11.30 2.78
C ARG A 127 -15.24 9.95 3.23
N ILE A 128 -14.44 9.15 3.94
CA ILE A 128 -14.86 7.84 4.45
C ILE A 128 -16.06 8.01 5.39
N LEU A 129 -16.05 9.02 6.26
CA LEU A 129 -17.16 9.29 7.17
C LEU A 129 -18.45 9.66 6.42
N ALA A 130 -18.33 10.44 5.34
CA ALA A 130 -19.48 10.78 4.48
C ALA A 130 -20.04 9.55 3.76
N GLU A 131 -19.18 8.69 3.21
CA GLU A 131 -19.56 7.44 2.56
C GLU A 131 -20.27 6.50 3.55
N GLN A 132 -19.73 6.31 4.75
CA GLN A 132 -20.35 5.51 5.81
C GLN A 132 -21.71 6.06 6.25
N LYS A 133 -21.83 7.38 6.35
CA LYS A 133 -23.09 8.02 6.72
C LYS A 133 -24.15 7.79 5.65
N GLN A 134 -23.79 7.94 4.37
CA GLN A 134 -24.69 7.70 3.25
C GLN A 134 -25.15 6.23 3.19
N GLU A 135 -24.22 5.29 3.39
CA GLU A 135 -24.53 3.85 3.45
C GLU A 135 -25.51 3.54 4.59
N THR A 136 -25.24 4.10 5.78
CA THR A 136 -26.11 3.92 6.95
C THR A 136 -27.51 4.49 6.72
N GLU A 137 -27.62 5.67 6.11
CA GLU A 137 -28.90 6.30 5.77
C GLU A 137 -29.70 5.45 4.77
N MET A 138 -29.06 4.93 3.72
CA MET A 138 -29.71 4.04 2.75
C MET A 138 -30.22 2.75 3.40
N VAL A 139 -29.43 2.13 4.28
CA VAL A 139 -29.85 0.92 5.01
C VAL A 139 -31.05 1.20 5.90
N LEU A 140 -31.05 2.33 6.62
CA LEU A 140 -32.17 2.72 7.48
C LEU A 140 -33.44 3.03 6.67
N GLU A 141 -33.31 3.67 5.52
CA GLU A 141 -34.44 3.97 4.63
C GLU A 141 -35.03 2.68 4.04
N GLN A 142 -34.19 1.75 3.60
CA GLN A 142 -34.62 0.44 3.14
C GLN A 142 -35.35 -0.34 4.24
N GLN A 143 -34.81 -0.34 5.47
CA GLN A 143 -35.48 -0.98 6.62
C GLN A 143 -36.84 -0.34 6.93
N ARG A 144 -36.96 0.99 6.85
CA ARG A 144 -38.25 1.67 7.04
C ARG A 144 -39.25 1.28 5.96
N TYR A 145 -38.82 1.25 4.70
CA TYR A 145 -39.67 0.82 3.59
C TYR A 145 -40.17 -0.61 3.79
N ASP A 146 -39.29 -1.54 4.18
CA ASP A 146 -39.65 -2.93 4.43
C ASP A 146 -40.60 -3.09 5.64
N GLN A 147 -40.37 -2.32 6.71
CA GLN A 147 -41.26 -2.26 7.89
C GLN A 147 -42.65 -1.71 7.54
N GLU A 148 -42.73 -0.61 6.80
CA GLU A 148 -44.00 -0.02 6.35
C GLU A 148 -44.75 -1.00 5.45
N ARG A 149 -44.07 -1.59 4.47
CA ARG A 149 -44.64 -2.60 3.58
C ARG A 149 -45.19 -3.79 4.37
N ALA A 150 -44.47 -4.26 5.39
CA ALA A 150 -44.95 -5.32 6.28
C ALA A 150 -46.22 -4.91 7.05
N ARG A 151 -46.26 -3.68 7.56
CA ARG A 151 -47.38 -3.13 8.32
C ARG A 151 -48.70 -3.12 7.52
N TYR A 152 -48.63 -2.87 6.21
CA TYR A 152 -49.82 -2.88 5.33
C TYR A 152 -50.20 -4.28 4.86
N LEU A 153 -49.22 -5.15 4.61
CA LEU A 153 -49.47 -6.48 4.05
C LEU A 153 -49.93 -7.51 5.08
N ASP A 154 -49.48 -7.43 6.33
CA ASP A 154 -49.84 -8.42 7.36
C ASP A 154 -51.35 -8.43 7.66
N PRO A 155 -52.03 -7.28 7.82
CA PRO A 155 -53.49 -7.25 7.96
C PRO A 155 -54.22 -7.74 6.71
N LEU A 156 -53.68 -7.46 5.52
CA LEU A 156 -54.27 -7.91 4.25
C LEU A 156 -54.19 -9.44 4.13
N LEU A 157 -53.05 -10.02 4.46
CA LEU A 157 -52.84 -11.47 4.47
C LEU A 157 -53.74 -12.13 5.53
N LEU A 158 -53.80 -11.61 6.75
CA LEU A 158 -54.67 -12.13 7.81
C LEU A 158 -56.15 -12.05 7.41
N SER A 159 -56.56 -10.93 6.82
CA SER A 159 -57.92 -10.76 6.31
C SER A 159 -58.23 -11.78 5.22
N HIS A 160 -57.30 -12.03 4.30
CA HIS A 160 -57.49 -13.00 3.24
C HIS A 160 -57.58 -14.44 3.78
N ILE A 161 -56.68 -14.83 4.68
CA ILE A 161 -56.71 -16.16 5.33
C ILE A 161 -58.04 -16.34 6.08
N LYS A 162 -58.50 -15.32 6.79
CA LYS A 162 -59.79 -15.36 7.51
C LYS A 162 -60.97 -15.50 6.55
N GLU A 163 -60.96 -14.78 5.43
CA GLU A 163 -61.99 -14.88 4.38
C GLU A 163 -62.01 -16.28 3.75
N LEU A 164 -60.84 -16.83 3.41
CA LEU A 164 -60.73 -18.21 2.92
C LEU A 164 -61.23 -19.22 3.93
N GLY A 165 -60.85 -19.09 5.21
CA GLY A 165 -61.32 -19.98 6.28
C GLY A 165 -62.84 -19.93 6.46
N GLN A 166 -63.45 -18.75 6.33
CA GLN A 166 -64.89 -18.59 6.37
C GLN A 166 -65.58 -19.29 5.18
N LEU A 167 -65.07 -19.08 3.96
CA LEU A 167 -65.59 -19.75 2.77
C LEU A 167 -65.48 -21.28 2.88
N VAL A 168 -64.38 -21.80 3.43
CA VAL A 168 -64.23 -23.26 3.67
C VAL A 168 -65.32 -23.75 4.62
N LYS A 169 -65.59 -23.00 5.69
CA LYS A 169 -66.61 -23.34 6.69
C LYS A 169 -68.03 -23.33 6.12
N GLU A 170 -68.34 -22.34 5.28
CA GLU A 170 -69.65 -22.18 4.62
C GLU A 170 -69.93 -23.25 3.56
N ASN A 171 -68.88 -23.87 3.00
CA ASN A 171 -69.00 -24.89 1.96
C ASN A 171 -68.66 -26.32 2.47
N ASN A 172 -69.06 -26.64 3.71
CA ASN A 172 -68.86 -27.97 4.32
C ASN A 172 -67.41 -28.49 4.27
N GLY A 173 -66.44 -27.59 4.42
CA GLY A 173 -65.02 -27.94 4.38
C GLY A 173 -64.47 -28.18 2.96
N SER A 174 -65.25 -27.92 1.90
CA SER A 174 -64.84 -28.12 0.52
C SER A 174 -65.19 -26.91 -0.35
N LEU A 175 -64.15 -26.19 -0.79
CA LEU A 175 -64.28 -25.14 -1.82
C LEU A 175 -64.34 -25.70 -3.25
N ILE A 176 -64.33 -27.03 -3.37
CA ILE A 176 -64.15 -27.79 -4.62
C ILE A 176 -65.50 -27.99 -5.31
N ALA A 177 -66.58 -28.12 -4.53
CA ALA A 177 -67.91 -28.44 -5.02
C ALA A 177 -68.56 -27.32 -5.87
N ASN A 178 -68.01 -26.10 -5.85
CA ASN A 178 -68.52 -24.95 -6.59
C ASN A 178 -67.41 -24.34 -7.48
N PRO A 179 -67.46 -24.54 -8.80
CA PRO A 179 -66.45 -24.04 -9.75
C PRO A 179 -66.25 -22.52 -9.69
N THR A 180 -67.29 -21.75 -9.38
CA THR A 180 -67.26 -20.29 -9.30
C THR A 180 -66.52 -19.82 -8.04
N ILE A 181 -66.77 -20.46 -6.90
CA ILE A 181 -66.05 -20.17 -5.64
C ILE A 181 -64.58 -20.57 -5.77
N HIS A 182 -64.30 -21.69 -6.44
CA HIS A 182 -62.95 -22.14 -6.72
C HIS A 182 -62.17 -21.16 -7.60
N ALA A 183 -62.77 -20.66 -8.69
CA ALA A 183 -62.16 -19.64 -9.56
C ALA A 183 -61.94 -18.31 -8.81
N LEU A 184 -62.86 -17.92 -7.94
CA LEU A 184 -62.74 -16.72 -7.11
C LEU A 184 -61.59 -16.84 -6.09
N VAL A 185 -61.49 -17.97 -5.39
CA VAL A 185 -60.40 -18.26 -4.46
C VAL A 185 -59.07 -18.27 -5.22
N ARG A 186 -59.00 -18.94 -6.37
CA ARG A 186 -57.82 -18.94 -7.25
C ARG A 186 -57.39 -17.53 -7.65
N ALA A 187 -58.31 -16.71 -8.17
CA ALA A 187 -58.00 -15.34 -8.60
C ALA A 187 -57.56 -14.44 -7.44
N LYS A 188 -58.22 -14.56 -6.27
CA LYS A 188 -57.86 -13.77 -5.08
C LYS A 188 -56.51 -14.20 -4.50
N THR A 189 -56.27 -15.50 -4.37
CA THR A 189 -55.04 -16.06 -3.80
C THR A 189 -53.82 -15.81 -4.69
N LEU A 190 -53.95 -15.93 -6.02
CA LEU A 190 -52.85 -15.63 -6.96
C LEU A 190 -52.46 -14.15 -6.96
N ASN A 191 -53.42 -13.23 -6.81
CA ASN A 191 -53.13 -11.80 -6.71
C ASN A 191 -52.35 -11.42 -5.44
N ILE A 192 -52.40 -12.26 -4.41
CA ILE A 192 -51.74 -12.02 -3.13
C ILE A 192 -50.31 -12.56 -3.11
N PHE A 193 -49.93 -13.49 -3.98
CA PHE A 193 -48.54 -13.92 -4.11
C PHE A 193 -47.61 -12.81 -4.65
N ARG A 194 -48.15 -11.87 -5.44
CA ARG A 194 -47.35 -10.79 -6.06
C ARG A 194 -46.76 -9.80 -5.03
N PRO A 195 -47.47 -9.36 -3.97
CA PRO A 195 -46.91 -8.38 -3.03
C PRO A 195 -46.15 -9.00 -1.84
N ILE A 196 -46.45 -10.23 -1.44
CA ILE A 196 -46.24 -10.66 -0.04
C ILE A 196 -44.84 -11.11 0.37
N GLY A 197 -43.91 -11.28 -0.57
CA GLY A 197 -42.55 -11.72 -0.26
C GLY A 197 -42.47 -13.21 0.12
N PRO A 198 -41.26 -13.76 0.30
CA PRO A 198 -41.02 -15.21 0.39
C PRO A 198 -41.63 -15.86 1.64
N ASP A 199 -41.45 -15.26 2.82
CA ASP A 199 -41.94 -15.83 4.10
C ASP A 199 -43.46 -15.96 4.13
N ARG A 200 -44.17 -14.94 3.64
CA ARG A 200 -45.63 -14.93 3.59
C ARG A 200 -46.15 -15.85 2.50
N SER A 201 -45.47 -15.92 1.35
CA SER A 201 -45.81 -16.88 0.29
C SER A 201 -45.68 -18.32 0.81
N THR A 202 -44.66 -18.57 1.63
CA THR A 202 -44.48 -19.84 2.35
C THR A 202 -45.68 -20.12 3.25
N GLN A 203 -46.07 -19.19 4.12
CA GLN A 203 -47.25 -19.36 5.00
C GLN A 203 -48.54 -19.60 4.23
N LEU A 204 -48.75 -18.90 3.10
CA LEU A 204 -49.93 -19.07 2.27
C LEU A 204 -49.94 -20.46 1.61
N ILE A 205 -48.82 -20.93 1.07
CA ILE A 205 -48.71 -22.29 0.52
C ILE A 205 -48.96 -23.34 1.60
N LEU A 206 -48.41 -23.17 2.81
CA LEU A 206 -48.65 -24.07 3.94
C LEU A 206 -50.15 -24.11 4.28
N PHE A 207 -50.80 -22.95 4.40
CA PHE A 207 -52.24 -22.87 4.66
C PHE A 207 -53.07 -23.57 3.58
N LEU A 208 -52.78 -23.31 2.30
CA LEU A 208 -53.48 -23.94 1.17
C LEU A 208 -53.26 -25.47 1.14
N HIS A 209 -52.08 -25.92 1.56
CA HIS A 209 -51.74 -27.33 1.67
C HIS A 209 -52.49 -28.02 2.82
N GLU A 210 -52.46 -27.43 4.01
CA GLU A 210 -53.15 -27.93 5.22
C GLU A 210 -54.67 -28.01 5.03
N THR A 211 -55.23 -27.00 4.36
CA THR A 211 -56.66 -26.94 4.03
C THR A 211 -57.06 -27.82 2.84
N ARG A 212 -56.10 -28.53 2.22
CA ARG A 212 -56.29 -29.39 1.04
C ARG A 212 -56.80 -28.65 -0.20
N LEU A 213 -56.60 -27.33 -0.26
CA LEU A 213 -56.93 -26.54 -1.44
C LEU A 213 -55.93 -26.74 -2.57
N LEU A 214 -54.67 -27.07 -2.27
CA LEU A 214 -53.70 -27.47 -3.30
C LEU A 214 -54.05 -28.81 -3.94
N LYS A 215 -54.72 -29.69 -3.19
CA LYS A 215 -54.93 -31.07 -3.59
C LYS A 215 -56.39 -31.49 -3.44
N THR A 216 -57.08 -31.46 -4.58
CA THR A 216 -58.44 -31.95 -4.73
C THR A 216 -58.40 -33.12 -5.72
N GLU A 217 -59.27 -34.13 -5.58
CA GLU A 217 -59.28 -35.29 -6.50
C GLU A 217 -59.78 -34.91 -7.91
N GLU A 218 -60.49 -33.78 -8.02
CA GLU A 218 -61.15 -33.38 -9.26
C GLU A 218 -60.48 -32.18 -9.95
N ASN A 219 -59.73 -31.32 -9.24
CA ASN A 219 -59.11 -30.12 -9.82
C ASN A 219 -58.00 -29.48 -8.93
N PRO A 220 -56.73 -29.90 -9.02
CA PRO A 220 -55.65 -29.32 -8.20
C PRO A 220 -55.48 -27.82 -8.48
N LEU A 221 -55.14 -27.04 -7.45
CA LEU A 221 -54.87 -25.61 -7.63
C LEU A 221 -53.60 -25.43 -8.47
N ASP A 222 -53.79 -24.86 -9.66
CA ASP A 222 -52.72 -24.59 -10.59
C ASP A 222 -51.97 -23.30 -10.20
N LEU A 223 -50.73 -23.47 -9.76
CA LEU A 223 -49.79 -22.41 -9.41
C LEU A 223 -48.85 -22.08 -10.58
N SER A 224 -49.28 -22.30 -11.82
CA SER A 224 -48.45 -21.92 -12.96
C SER A 224 -48.21 -20.39 -13.02
N GLY A 225 -46.97 -20.00 -13.32
CA GLY A 225 -46.58 -18.59 -13.51
C GLY A 225 -46.47 -17.74 -12.24
N VAL A 226 -46.65 -18.33 -11.05
CA VAL A 226 -46.59 -17.61 -9.78
C VAL A 226 -45.18 -17.09 -9.45
N GLN A 227 -45.12 -16.02 -8.66
CA GLN A 227 -43.87 -15.50 -8.10
C GLN A 227 -43.63 -16.12 -6.73
N LEU A 228 -42.63 -17.01 -6.64
CA LEU A 228 -42.24 -17.75 -5.45
C LEU A 228 -40.72 -17.69 -5.24
N THR A 229 -40.10 -16.59 -5.63
CA THR A 229 -38.67 -16.34 -5.42
C THR A 229 -38.34 -16.38 -3.92
N GLY A 230 -37.36 -17.21 -3.54
CA GLY A 230 -36.84 -17.30 -2.18
C GLY A 230 -37.74 -18.01 -1.17
N ILE A 231 -38.81 -18.70 -1.60
CA ILE A 231 -39.68 -19.42 -0.64
C ILE A 231 -38.92 -20.48 0.14
N TYR A 232 -39.33 -20.72 1.38
CA TYR A 232 -38.71 -21.70 2.27
C TYR A 232 -39.66 -22.84 2.59
N LEU A 233 -39.61 -23.90 1.79
CA LEU A 233 -40.33 -25.14 2.02
C LEU A 233 -39.31 -26.23 2.35
N SER A 234 -39.57 -27.01 3.38
CA SER A 234 -38.71 -28.15 3.71
C SER A 234 -39.53 -29.29 4.29
N ALA A 235 -38.97 -30.50 4.28
CA ALA A 235 -39.63 -31.65 4.89
C ALA A 235 -39.92 -31.47 6.39
N SER A 236 -39.17 -30.62 7.09
CA SER A 236 -39.46 -30.31 8.49
C SER A 236 -40.62 -29.32 8.65
N THR A 237 -40.83 -28.44 7.66
CA THR A 237 -41.93 -27.48 7.63
C THR A 237 -43.23 -28.12 7.15
N ILE A 238 -43.16 -29.04 6.18
CA ILE A 238 -44.33 -29.65 5.54
C ILE A 238 -44.41 -31.12 5.93
N GLN A 239 -45.33 -31.45 6.83
CA GLN A 239 -45.51 -32.81 7.33
C GLN A 239 -46.13 -33.77 6.31
N ARG A 240 -46.65 -33.28 5.17
CA ARG A 240 -47.25 -34.10 4.12
C ARG A 240 -46.62 -33.79 2.75
N PRO A 241 -46.57 -34.77 1.82
CA PRO A 241 -46.03 -34.54 0.48
C PRO A 241 -46.67 -33.36 -0.26
N ILE A 242 -45.86 -32.59 -1.01
CA ILE A 242 -46.33 -31.70 -2.06
C ILE A 242 -46.28 -32.52 -3.35
N TYR A 243 -47.32 -33.30 -3.61
CA TYR A 243 -47.36 -34.18 -4.76
C TYR A 243 -48.40 -33.71 -5.77
N LYS A 244 -48.09 -33.86 -7.07
CA LYS A 244 -48.96 -33.45 -8.19
C LYS A 244 -49.32 -31.96 -8.21
N LEU A 245 -48.42 -31.09 -7.75
CA LEU A 245 -48.61 -29.65 -7.85
C LEU A 245 -48.12 -29.14 -9.22
N SER A 246 -48.94 -28.29 -9.86
CA SER A 246 -48.53 -27.58 -11.07
C SER A 246 -47.83 -26.28 -10.70
N LEU A 247 -46.53 -26.21 -11.01
CA LEU A 247 -45.63 -25.06 -10.84
C LEU A 247 -45.06 -24.64 -12.21
N SER A 248 -45.76 -24.94 -13.31
CA SER A 248 -45.25 -24.66 -14.64
C SER A 248 -45.01 -23.16 -14.84
N SER A 249 -43.89 -22.76 -15.42
CA SER A 249 -43.47 -21.36 -15.59
C SER A 249 -43.39 -20.52 -14.29
N ALA A 250 -43.40 -21.15 -13.11
CA ALA A 250 -43.27 -20.43 -11.84
C ALA A 250 -41.85 -19.85 -11.68
N ARG A 251 -41.74 -18.68 -11.03
CA ARG A 251 -40.43 -18.12 -10.63
C ARG A 251 -40.07 -18.62 -9.24
N LEU A 252 -39.11 -19.53 -9.17
CA LEU A 252 -38.66 -20.23 -7.97
C LEU A 252 -37.17 -19.98 -7.71
N ASN A 253 -36.63 -18.86 -8.20
CA ASN A 253 -35.24 -18.49 -7.97
C ASN A 253 -34.93 -18.48 -6.47
N ASN A 254 -33.82 -19.08 -6.06
CA ASN A 254 -33.38 -19.20 -4.66
C ASN A 254 -34.39 -19.87 -3.72
N ALA A 255 -35.39 -20.60 -4.24
CA ALA A 255 -36.34 -21.33 -3.41
C ALA A 255 -35.66 -22.53 -2.71
N SER A 256 -36.04 -22.81 -1.48
CA SER A 256 -35.64 -24.00 -0.74
C SER A 256 -36.79 -25.00 -0.70
N PHE A 257 -36.50 -26.26 -1.04
CA PHE A 257 -37.41 -27.41 -0.99
C PHE A 257 -36.81 -28.57 -0.19
N VAL A 258 -35.75 -28.36 0.59
CA VAL A 258 -34.90 -29.42 1.14
C VAL A 258 -35.69 -30.57 1.77
N GLY A 259 -35.47 -31.78 1.26
CA GLY A 259 -36.08 -33.01 1.74
C GLY A 259 -37.54 -33.24 1.32
N CYS A 260 -38.19 -32.29 0.65
CA CYS A 260 -39.61 -32.40 0.31
C CYS A 260 -39.90 -33.57 -0.63
N ASP A 261 -41.09 -34.17 -0.47
CA ASP A 261 -41.66 -35.02 -1.51
C ASP A 261 -42.37 -34.15 -2.55
N LEU A 262 -41.74 -34.04 -3.72
CA LEU A 262 -42.14 -33.30 -4.92
C LEU A 262 -42.56 -34.25 -6.06
N SER A 263 -42.90 -35.50 -5.72
CA SER A 263 -43.21 -36.51 -6.72
C SER A 263 -44.43 -36.10 -7.54
N TYR A 264 -44.37 -36.33 -8.85
CA TYR A 264 -45.40 -35.96 -9.84
C TYR A 264 -45.66 -34.45 -10.00
N CYS A 265 -44.85 -33.57 -9.43
CA CYS A 265 -45.00 -32.13 -9.65
C CYS A 265 -44.56 -31.74 -11.06
N ASP A 266 -45.19 -30.69 -11.59
CA ASP A 266 -44.87 -30.12 -12.90
C ASP A 266 -44.12 -28.79 -12.73
N PHE A 267 -42.83 -28.78 -13.06
CA PHE A 267 -41.95 -27.61 -13.08
C PHE A 267 -41.67 -27.15 -14.52
N THR A 268 -42.50 -27.53 -15.50
CA THR A 268 -42.23 -27.24 -16.91
C THR A 268 -42.11 -25.74 -17.15
N GLY A 269 -40.99 -25.28 -17.69
CA GLY A 269 -40.73 -23.85 -17.94
C GLY A 269 -40.39 -23.01 -16.70
N ALA A 270 -40.33 -23.60 -15.51
CA ALA A 270 -40.07 -22.85 -14.28
C ALA A 270 -38.62 -22.33 -14.21
N ASP A 271 -38.40 -21.26 -13.43
CA ASP A 271 -37.05 -20.77 -13.14
C ASP A 271 -36.62 -21.20 -11.74
N LEU A 272 -35.73 -22.19 -11.65
CA LEU A 272 -35.16 -22.74 -10.43
C LEU A 272 -33.75 -22.22 -10.14
N SER A 273 -33.34 -21.10 -10.73
CA SER A 273 -31.96 -20.61 -10.58
C SER A 273 -31.61 -20.37 -9.11
N GLY A 274 -30.54 -21.01 -8.62
CA GLY A 274 -30.10 -20.96 -7.21
C GLY A 274 -30.98 -21.74 -6.22
N ALA A 275 -32.01 -22.46 -6.69
CA ALA A 275 -32.90 -23.21 -5.81
C ALA A 275 -32.22 -24.44 -5.19
N ASN A 276 -32.59 -24.77 -3.94
CA ASN A 276 -32.10 -25.94 -3.22
C ASN A 276 -33.18 -27.02 -3.12
N LEU A 277 -33.06 -28.06 -3.93
CA LEU A 277 -33.91 -29.26 -3.94
C LEU A 277 -33.17 -30.46 -3.32
N SER A 278 -32.10 -30.26 -2.56
CA SER A 278 -31.33 -31.38 -2.00
C SER A 278 -32.20 -32.32 -1.15
N ARG A 279 -31.92 -33.63 -1.23
CA ARG A 279 -32.60 -34.70 -0.49
C ARG A 279 -34.08 -34.87 -0.80
N CYS A 280 -34.62 -34.21 -1.83
CA CYS A 280 -36.03 -34.34 -2.21
C CYS A 280 -36.35 -35.68 -2.89
N SER A 281 -37.63 -36.06 -2.88
CA SER A 281 -38.19 -37.05 -3.80
C SER A 281 -38.85 -36.34 -4.98
N GLY A 282 -38.25 -36.40 -6.16
CA GLY A 282 -38.79 -35.88 -7.43
C GLY A 282 -39.25 -37.01 -8.36
N ILE A 283 -39.80 -38.09 -7.82
CA ILE A 283 -40.22 -39.26 -8.62
C ILE A 283 -41.30 -38.82 -9.62
N ARG A 284 -41.10 -39.11 -10.91
CA ARG A 284 -42.00 -38.72 -12.01
C ARG A 284 -42.29 -37.21 -12.08
N ALA A 285 -41.42 -36.36 -11.53
CA ALA A 285 -41.56 -34.92 -11.69
C ALA A 285 -41.16 -34.47 -13.11
N HIS A 286 -41.81 -33.42 -13.60
CA HIS A 286 -41.56 -32.85 -14.94
C HIS A 286 -40.70 -31.59 -14.84
N PHE A 287 -39.50 -31.63 -15.40
CA PHE A 287 -38.51 -30.56 -15.42
C PHE A 287 -38.17 -30.16 -16.87
N ASN A 288 -39.15 -30.16 -17.76
CA ASN A 288 -38.93 -29.79 -19.16
C ASN A 288 -38.89 -28.25 -19.30
N GLN A 289 -37.97 -27.70 -20.10
CA GLN A 289 -37.80 -26.26 -20.33
C GLN A 289 -37.48 -25.46 -19.06
N VAL A 290 -37.01 -26.12 -18.00
CA VAL A 290 -36.74 -25.50 -16.71
C VAL A 290 -35.37 -24.82 -16.71
N ILE A 291 -35.23 -23.70 -16.03
CA ILE A 291 -33.93 -23.01 -15.86
C ILE A 291 -33.27 -23.53 -14.58
N LEU A 292 -32.12 -24.21 -14.69
CA LEU A 292 -31.43 -24.89 -13.57
C LEU A 292 -30.09 -24.26 -13.16
N VAL A 293 -29.89 -22.96 -13.39
CA VAL A 293 -28.60 -22.32 -13.10
C VAL A 293 -28.32 -22.38 -11.59
N GLU A 294 -27.23 -23.04 -11.18
CA GLU A 294 -26.85 -23.15 -9.75
C GLU A 294 -27.92 -23.86 -8.87
N THR A 295 -28.78 -24.67 -9.46
CA THR A 295 -29.79 -25.45 -8.71
C THR A 295 -29.16 -26.67 -8.05
N ASP A 296 -29.47 -26.94 -6.78
CA ASP A 296 -28.97 -28.11 -6.05
C ASP A 296 -29.98 -29.26 -6.01
N PHE A 297 -29.67 -30.37 -6.69
CA PHE A 297 -30.39 -31.64 -6.68
C PHE A 297 -29.61 -32.74 -5.90
N SER A 298 -28.64 -32.39 -5.06
CA SER A 298 -27.84 -33.39 -4.37
C SER A 298 -28.69 -34.33 -3.50
N HIS A 299 -28.38 -35.63 -3.51
CA HIS A 299 -29.10 -36.66 -2.77
C HIS A 299 -30.60 -36.80 -3.12
N THR A 300 -31.05 -36.27 -4.26
CA THR A 300 -32.45 -36.38 -4.67
C THR A 300 -32.79 -37.74 -5.26
N ASN A 301 -34.06 -38.14 -5.17
CA ASN A 301 -34.59 -39.28 -5.92
C ASN A 301 -35.38 -38.79 -7.13
N LEU A 302 -34.82 -38.89 -8.34
CA LEU A 302 -35.39 -38.43 -9.61
C LEU A 302 -35.90 -39.59 -10.48
N TYR A 303 -36.27 -40.72 -9.87
CA TYR A 303 -36.77 -41.89 -10.60
C TYR A 303 -37.92 -41.51 -11.55
N TRP A 304 -37.81 -41.85 -12.83
CA TRP A 304 -38.80 -41.48 -13.86
C TRP A 304 -39.07 -39.98 -14.07
N ALA A 305 -38.24 -39.09 -13.54
CA ALA A 305 -38.35 -37.66 -13.86
C ALA A 305 -38.04 -37.38 -15.35
N THR A 306 -38.51 -36.25 -15.88
CA THR A 306 -38.27 -35.82 -17.26
C THR A 306 -37.53 -34.49 -17.33
N PHE A 307 -36.47 -34.41 -18.14
CA PHE A 307 -35.71 -33.19 -18.43
C PHE A 307 -35.57 -33.04 -19.96
N ASP A 308 -35.43 -31.81 -20.47
CA ASP A 308 -35.04 -31.55 -21.86
C ASP A 308 -33.54 -31.20 -21.99
N SER A 309 -33.04 -31.24 -23.23
CA SER A 309 -31.60 -31.27 -23.56
C SER A 309 -30.83 -29.97 -23.32
N ASN A 310 -31.49 -28.89 -22.92
CA ASN A 310 -30.84 -27.58 -22.84
C ASN A 310 -30.61 -27.17 -21.38
N ILE A 311 -29.32 -27.05 -21.03
CA ILE A 311 -28.77 -26.35 -19.87
C ILE A 311 -28.78 -27.16 -18.55
N ILE A 312 -27.90 -28.17 -18.47
CA ILE A 312 -27.53 -28.80 -17.20
C ILE A 312 -26.38 -27.98 -16.57
N LYS A 313 -26.71 -27.15 -15.59
CA LYS A 313 -25.76 -26.47 -14.66
C LYS A 313 -26.17 -26.65 -13.18
N GLY A 314 -26.96 -27.69 -12.90
CA GLY A 314 -27.35 -28.05 -11.53
C GLY A 314 -26.40 -29.06 -10.88
N ASN A 315 -26.35 -29.08 -9.55
CA ASN A 315 -25.61 -30.06 -8.76
C ASN A 315 -26.44 -31.33 -8.57
N PHE A 316 -26.02 -32.47 -9.14
CA PHE A 316 -26.71 -33.76 -8.99
C PHE A 316 -25.93 -34.76 -8.11
N PHE A 317 -25.05 -34.28 -7.22
CA PHE A 317 -24.22 -35.13 -6.38
C PHE A 317 -25.06 -36.17 -5.61
N ASN A 318 -24.78 -37.46 -5.81
CA ASN A 318 -25.46 -38.58 -5.16
C ASN A 318 -26.99 -38.63 -5.42
N ALA A 319 -27.47 -38.02 -6.51
CA ALA A 319 -28.86 -38.12 -6.93
C ALA A 319 -29.14 -39.47 -7.63
N THR A 320 -30.32 -40.05 -7.38
CA THR A 320 -30.79 -41.26 -8.07
C THR A 320 -31.53 -40.88 -9.34
N VAL A 321 -30.96 -41.20 -10.51
CA VAL A 321 -31.51 -40.86 -11.84
C VAL A 321 -31.91 -42.10 -12.67
N LYS A 322 -32.24 -43.21 -12.02
CA LYS A 322 -32.63 -44.45 -12.72
C LYS A 322 -33.95 -44.24 -13.46
N SER A 323 -33.96 -44.62 -14.74
CA SER A 323 -35.10 -44.43 -15.65
C SER A 323 -35.55 -42.96 -15.81
N THR A 324 -34.69 -41.99 -15.49
CA THR A 324 -34.91 -40.57 -15.77
C THR A 324 -34.73 -40.30 -17.26
N ASN A 325 -35.65 -39.56 -17.86
CA ASN A 325 -35.60 -39.23 -19.28
C ASN A 325 -34.89 -37.89 -19.48
N PHE A 326 -33.64 -37.95 -19.91
CA PHE A 326 -32.92 -36.79 -20.45
C PHE A 326 -33.11 -36.81 -21.98
N ARG A 327 -34.19 -36.22 -22.50
CA ARG A 327 -34.42 -36.21 -23.96
C ARG A 327 -33.31 -35.42 -24.64
N GLN A 328 -32.50 -36.08 -25.47
CA GLN A 328 -31.47 -35.47 -26.30
C GLN A 328 -32.14 -34.79 -27.52
N ASN A 329 -32.10 -33.46 -27.67
CA ASN A 329 -32.40 -32.83 -28.96
C ASN A 329 -31.20 -33.03 -29.88
N ASN A 330 -31.42 -33.77 -30.96
CA ASN A 330 -30.41 -34.16 -31.94
C ASN A 330 -29.90 -33.04 -32.86
N ASN A 331 -30.03 -31.75 -32.53
CA ASN A 331 -29.84 -30.68 -33.53
C ASN A 331 -28.87 -29.54 -33.19
N ASP A 332 -28.01 -29.62 -32.18
CA ASP A 332 -26.98 -28.57 -31.99
C ASP A 332 -25.58 -29.13 -31.78
N GLN A 333 -24.65 -28.72 -32.65
CA GLN A 333 -23.20 -28.89 -32.53
C GLN A 333 -22.58 -27.97 -31.47
N SER A 334 -23.32 -27.59 -30.43
CA SER A 334 -22.79 -26.82 -29.31
C SER A 334 -22.51 -27.74 -28.12
N GLY A 335 -21.31 -28.31 -28.10
CA GLY A 335 -20.61 -28.57 -26.84
C GLY A 335 -21.20 -29.60 -25.89
N PHE A 336 -21.65 -30.76 -26.40
CA PHE A 336 -21.86 -31.94 -25.55
C PHE A 336 -20.50 -32.49 -25.09
N HIS A 337 -19.88 -31.85 -24.10
CA HIS A 337 -18.65 -32.35 -23.50
C HIS A 337 -19.00 -33.32 -22.35
N PRO A 338 -18.50 -34.56 -22.35
CA PRO A 338 -18.74 -35.57 -21.30
C PRO A 338 -18.33 -35.14 -19.88
N SER A 339 -17.69 -33.98 -19.73
CA SER A 339 -17.20 -33.41 -18.47
C SER A 339 -18.23 -32.59 -17.69
N TYR A 340 -19.41 -32.30 -18.25
CA TYR A 340 -20.49 -31.61 -17.53
C TYR A 340 -21.39 -32.55 -16.73
N ILE A 341 -21.24 -33.85 -16.93
CA ILE A 341 -21.56 -34.84 -15.91
C ILE A 341 -20.31 -34.90 -15.03
N THR A 342 -20.30 -34.19 -13.91
CA THR A 342 -19.38 -34.57 -12.83
C THR A 342 -19.68 -36.02 -12.52
N ILE A 343 -18.74 -36.89 -12.88
CA ILE A 343 -18.72 -38.32 -12.61
C ILE A 343 -19.12 -38.53 -11.15
N CYS A 344 -20.35 -38.96 -10.91
CA CYS A 344 -20.83 -39.42 -9.61
C CYS A 344 -21.73 -40.62 -9.87
N GLU A 345 -21.11 -41.79 -9.81
CA GLU A 345 -21.67 -43.13 -9.65
C GLU A 345 -23.17 -43.26 -9.97
N ILE A 346 -23.46 -43.56 -11.23
CA ILE A 346 -24.66 -44.34 -11.56
C ILE A 346 -24.45 -45.70 -10.88
N ARG A 347 -24.94 -45.88 -9.64
CA ARG A 347 -25.07 -47.21 -9.04
C ARG A 347 -26.04 -48.01 -9.91
N ARG A 348 -25.48 -48.83 -10.79
CA ARG A 348 -26.18 -49.93 -11.45
C ARG A 348 -26.20 -51.09 -10.46
N ASP A 349 -27.31 -51.22 -9.75
CA ASP A 349 -27.80 -52.53 -9.31
C ASP A 349 -29.08 -52.87 -10.11
#